data_AF-A0A656K166-F1
#
_entry.id   AF-A0A656K166-F1
#
_cell.length_a   1.000
_cell.length_b   1.000
_cell.length_c   1.000
_cell.angle_alpha   90.00
_cell.angle_beta   90.00
_cell.angle_gamma   90.00
#
_symmetry.space_group_name_H-M   'P 1'
#
loop_
_entity.id
_entity.type
_entity.pdbx_description
1 polymer ?
#
loop_
_entity_poly.entity_id
_entity_poly.type
_entity_poly.pdbx_seq_one_letter_code
_entity_poly.pdbx_strand_id
1 'polypeptide(L)' 'MTTQQPIAVLGGGSFGTAIANLLAENGHQVRQWMRDPEQAEAIRINRENPRYLKGIKVRPEVEPVTDLTA' A
#
# COMPACT_ATOMS: atom_id res chain seq x y z
N MET A 1 11.55 24.84 -4.26
CA MET A 1 11.37 23.39 -4.44
C MET A 1 10.06 23.01 -3.76
N THR A 2 9.13 22.39 -4.48
CA THR A 2 7.91 21.83 -3.89
C THR A 2 8.23 20.45 -3.31
N THR A 3 8.01 20.26 -2.02
CA THR A 3 8.12 18.94 -1.37
C THR A 3 6.96 18.06 -1.80
N GLN A 4 7.26 16.90 -2.37
CA GLN A 4 6.26 15.91 -2.75
C GLN A 4 5.84 15.13 -1.49
N GLN A 5 4.57 15.23 -1.11
CA GLN A 5 4.02 14.49 0.03
C GLN A 5 3.58 13.09 -0.40
N PRO A 6 3.73 12.06 0.46
CA PRO A 6 3.23 10.73 0.18
C PRO A 6 1.70 10.72 0.12
N ILE A 7 1.15 9.86 -0.75
CA ILE A 7 -0.31 9.69 -0.89
C ILE A 7 -0.77 8.61 0.09
N ALA A 8 -1.84 8.87 0.84
CA ALA A 8 -2.45 7.86 1.70
C ALA A 8 -3.63 7.19 0.98
N VAL A 9 -3.63 5.86 0.94
CA VAL A 9 -4.77 5.04 0.48
C VAL A 9 -5.39 4.35 1.67
N LEU A 10 -6.62 4.72 2.02
CA LEU A 10 -7.34 4.16 3.17
C LEU A 10 -8.11 2.91 2.74
N GLY A 11 -7.51 1.73 2.92
CA GLY A 11 -8.15 0.45 2.65
C GLY A 11 -7.20 -0.64 2.15
N GLY A 12 -7.22 -1.79 2.84
CA GLY A 12 -6.46 -3.00 2.48
C GLY A 12 -7.20 -3.98 1.55
N GLY A 13 -8.31 -3.58 0.93
CA GLY A 13 -9.08 -4.44 0.02
C GLY A 13 -8.47 -4.55 -1.38
N SER A 14 -9.15 -5.26 -2.30
CA SER A 14 -8.68 -5.48 -3.69
C SER A 14 -8.47 -4.15 -4.41
N PHE A 15 -9.48 -3.28 -4.39
CA PHE A 15 -9.44 -1.99 -5.06
C PHE A 15 -8.43 -1.03 -4.41
N GLY A 16 -8.37 -0.98 -3.07
CA GLY A 16 -7.38 -0.16 -2.36
C GLY A 16 -5.94 -0.57 -2.68
N THR A 17 -5.67 -1.87 -2.76
CA THR A 17 -4.36 -2.40 -3.14
C THR A 17 -4.02 -2.09 -4.60
N ALA A 18 -5.01 -2.21 -5.50
CA ALA A 18 -4.82 -1.87 -6.92
C ALA A 18 -4.52 -0.38 -7.12
N ILE A 19 -5.26 0.51 -6.44
CA ILE A 19 -5.02 1.97 -6.50
C ILE A 19 -3.66 2.34 -5.92
N ALA A 20 -3.28 1.74 -4.78
CA ALA A 20 -1.97 1.95 -4.21
C ALA A 20 -0.86 1.57 -5.19
N ASN A 21 -1.01 0.43 -5.88
CA ASN A 21 -0.05 -0.04 -6.86
C ASN A 21 0.02 0.86 -8.10
N LEU A 22 -1.13 1.34 -8.59
CA LEU A 22 -1.21 2.27 -9.72
C LEU A 22 -0.54 3.62 -9.42
N LEU A 23 -0.74 4.15 -8.21
CA LEU A 23 -0.10 5.39 -7.77
C LEU A 23 1.41 5.22 -7.65
N ALA A 24 1.86 4.09 -7.11
CA ALA A 24 3.28 3.72 -7.06
C ALA A 24 3.89 3.58 -8.47
N GLU A 25 3.16 2.98 -9.41
CA GLU A 25 3.58 2.88 -10.80
C GLU A 25 3.77 4.26 -11.45
N ASN A 26 2.95 5.24 -11.08
CA ASN A 26 3.08 6.64 -11.51
C ASN A 26 4.15 7.44 -10.75
N GLY A 27 4.99 6.78 -9.94
CA GLY A 27 6.14 7.41 -9.27
C GLY A 27 5.83 8.07 -7.93
N HIS A 28 4.67 7.80 -7.33
CA HIS A 28 4.33 8.33 -6.01
C HIS A 28 4.73 7.39 -4.88
N GLN A 29 5.19 7.95 -3.76
CA GLN A 29 5.27 7.23 -2.49
C GLN A 29 3.87 7.08 -1.92
N VAL A 30 3.48 5.85 -1.56
CA VAL A 30 2.12 5.53 -1.13
C VAL A 30 2.14 4.88 0.24
N ARG A 31 1.35 5.40 1.17
CA ARG A 31 1.03 4.72 2.44
C ARG A 31 -0.32 4.04 2.31
N GLN A 32 -0.33 2.71 2.23
CA GLN A 32 -1.57 1.94 2.19
C GLN A 32 -1.99 1.57 3.61
N TRP A 33 -3.00 2.27 4.13
CA TRP A 33 -3.52 2.01 5.46
C TRP A 33 -4.47 0.82 5.47
N MET A 34 -4.30 -0.06 6.45
CA MET A 34 -5.24 -1.12 6.77
C MET A 34 -5.36 -1.33 8.28
N ARG A 35 -6.54 -1.78 8.70
CA ARG A 35 -6.86 -2.01 10.12
C ARG A 35 -6.14 -3.24 10.70
N ASP A 36 -5.89 -4.24 9.87
CA ASP A 36 -5.34 -5.52 10.29
C ASP A 36 -3.80 -5.51 10.17
N PRO A 37 -3.06 -5.59 11.29
CA PRO A 37 -1.59 -5.58 11.28
C PRO A 37 -0.99 -6.81 10.60
N GLU A 38 -1.63 -7.98 10.71
CA GLU A 38 -1.14 -9.20 10.08
C GLU A 38 -1.24 -9.09 8.56
N GLN A 39 -2.31 -8.46 8.07
CA GLN A 39 -2.45 -8.17 6.65
C GLN A 39 -1.37 -7.19 6.15
N ALA A 40 -1.11 -6.13 6.91
CA ALA A 40 -0.09 -5.14 6.55
C ALA A 40 1.30 -5.79 6.46
N GLU A 41 1.64 -6.63 7.45
CA GLU A 41 2.91 -7.34 7.46
C GLU A 41 3.01 -8.38 6.34
N ALA A 42 1.94 -9.11 6.06
CA ALA A 42 1.91 -10.05 4.94
C ALA A 42 2.18 -9.34 3.61
N ILE A 43 1.62 -8.15 3.40
CA ILE A 43 1.92 -7.34 2.19
C ILE A 43 3.36 -6.83 2.22
N ARG A 44 3.86 -6.40 3.38
CA ARG A 44 5.22 -5.87 3.52
C ARG A 44 6.28 -6.91 3.17
N ILE A 45 6.15 -8.13 3.73
CA ILE A 45 7.09 -9.23 3.52
C ILE A 45 6.92 -9.84 2.11
N ASN A 46 5.71 -10.24 1.76
CA ASN A 46 5.50 -11.05 0.55
C ASN A 46 5.40 -10.20 -0.73
N ARG A 47 5.27 -8.88 -0.55
CA ARG A 47 4.94 -7.91 -1.60
C ARG A 47 3.71 -8.34 -2.37
N GLU A 48 2.67 -8.78 -1.66
CA GLU A 48 1.42 -9.29 -2.23
C GLU A 48 0.31 -9.20 -1.18
N ASN A 49 -0.93 -8.94 -1.60
CA ASN A 49 -2.09 -9.03 -0.71
C ASN A 49 -2.76 -10.40 -0.85
N PRO A 50 -2.40 -11.40 -0.02
CA PRO A 50 -2.85 -12.77 -0.20
C PRO A 50 -4.37 -12.92 -0.01
N ARG A 51 -5.02 -11.97 0.66
CA ARG A 51 -6.46 -12.02 0.93
C ARG A 51 -7.30 -11.45 -0.22
N TYR A 52 -6.85 -10.36 -0.84
CA TYR A 52 -7.69 -9.58 -1.75
C TYR A 52 -7.13 -9.34 -3.15
N LEU A 53 -5.84 -9.54 -3.40
CA LEU A 53 -5.22 -9.33 -4.71
C LEU A 53 -4.08 -10.33 -4.95
N LYS A 54 -4.44 -11.62 -5.02
CA LYS A 54 -3.51 -12.75 -5.20
C LYS A 54 -2.81 -12.69 -6.55
N GLY A 55 -1.54 -13.09 -6.58
CA GLY A 55 -0.71 -13.17 -7.78
C GLY A 55 -0.18 -11.82 -8.29
N ILE A 56 -0.58 -10.69 -7.69
CA ILE A 56 -0.12 -9.36 -8.08
C ILE A 56 0.91 -8.86 -7.08
N LYS A 57 2.10 -8.51 -7.59
CA LYS A 57 3.15 -7.93 -6.78
C LYS A 57 2.85 -6.46 -6.45
N VAL A 58 2.93 -6.13 -5.17
CA VAL A 58 2.81 -4.78 -4.64
C VAL A 58 4.17 -4.08 -4.77
N ARG A 59 4.18 -3.00 -5.54
CA ARG A 59 5.36 -2.19 -5.89
C ARG A 59 6.03 -1.58 -4.66
N PRO A 60 7.37 -1.52 -4.58
CA PRO A 60 8.12 -1.17 -3.37
C PRO A 60 7.80 0.23 -2.80
N GLU A 61 7.29 1.14 -3.62
CA GLU A 61 6.86 2.49 -3.20
C GLU A 61 5.54 2.48 -2.39
N VAL A 62 4.84 1.34 -2.34
CA VAL A 62 3.71 1.13 -1.44
C VAL A 62 4.22 0.60 -0.11
N GLU A 63 4.07 1.41 0.93
CA GLU A 63 4.30 1.05 2.32
C GLU A 63 2.96 0.70 3.00
N PRO A 64 2.76 -0.57 3.39
CA PRO A 64 1.60 -0.98 4.19
C PRO A 64 1.73 -0.40 5.59
N VAL A 65 0.70 0.27 6.10
CA VAL A 65 0.71 0.86 7.44
C VAL A 65 -0.57 0.55 8.21
N THR A 66 -0.47 0.49 9.52
CA THR A 66 -1.63 0.42 10.44
C THR A 66 -1.91 1.75 11.13
N ASP A 67 -0.99 2.70 10.99
CA ASP A 67 -1.07 4.05 11.52
C ASP A 67 -0.54 5.05 10.49
N LEU A 68 -1.23 6.18 10.34
CA LEU A 68 -0.88 7.26 9.42
C LEU A 68 -0.20 8.45 10.11
N THR A 69 -0.17 8.46 11.44
CA THR A 69 0.42 9.54 12.24
C THR A 69 1.93 9.41 12.42
N ALA A 70 2.48 8.22 12.18
CA ALA A 70 3.92 7.96 12.17
C ALA A 70 4.61 8.55 10.93
#